data_AF-A0AAE2D8M0-F1
#
_entry.id   AF-A0AAE2D8M0-F1
#
_cell.length_a   1.000
_cell.length_b   1.000
_cell.length_c   1.000
_cell.angle_alpha   90.00
_cell.angle_beta   90.00
_cell.angle_gamma   90.00
#
_symmetry.space_group_name_H-M   'P 1'
#
loop_
_entity.id
_entity.type
_entity.pdbx_description
1 polymer ?
#
loop_
_entity_poly.entity_id
_entity_poly.type
_entity_poly.pdbx_seq_one_letter_code
_entity_poly.pdbx_strand_id
1 'polypeptide(L)'
;MFKAFNRYVRVQWWPTLENPWVEDSLTDDDLLKRKPVDYEVRKEEYVWVEKILKKNKIPFPEDIVNPTPSGWIPPNPELSKDVPYSVRRSKNHMLPVYYKEKQRKLKERSHGTRQLTVIRHVDGDIHVSWITHKVFATRQ
;
A
#
# COMPACT_ATOMS: atom_id res chain seq x y z
N MET A 1 0.12 -52.57 -36.04
CA MET A 1 0.02 -53.19 -34.71
C MET A 1 1.19 -52.67 -33.87
N PHE A 2 0.99 -51.62 -33.06
CA PHE A 2 2.02 -51.11 -32.14
C PHE A 2 1.38 -50.91 -30.78
N LYS A 3 1.72 -51.78 -29.83
CA LYS A 3 1.29 -51.69 -28.44
C LYS A 3 2.22 -50.70 -27.74
N ALA A 4 1.70 -49.55 -27.34
CA ALA A 4 2.44 -48.61 -26.50
C ALA A 4 2.67 -49.25 -25.13
N PHE A 5 3.92 -49.59 -24.83
CA PHE A 5 4.33 -50.07 -23.52
C PHE A 5 4.49 -48.85 -22.61
N ASN A 6 3.51 -48.61 -21.76
CA ASN A 6 3.57 -47.57 -20.75
C ASN A 6 4.59 -48.00 -19.68
N ARG A 7 5.84 -47.55 -19.81
CA ARG A 7 6.90 -47.79 -18.82
C ARG A 7 6.65 -46.88 -17.63
N TYR A 8 6.09 -47.42 -16.57
CA TYR A 8 6.11 -46.78 -15.27
C TYR A 8 7.57 -46.63 -14.81
N VAL A 9 8.05 -45.39 -14.73
CA VAL A 9 9.32 -45.08 -14.09
C VAL A 9 9.05 -45.03 -12.58
N ARG A 10 9.47 -46.06 -11.83
CA ARG A 10 9.51 -46.00 -10.37
C ARG A 10 10.67 -45.11 -9.96
N VAL A 11 10.41 -43.83 -9.75
CA VAL A 11 11.38 -42.95 -9.10
C VAL A 11 11.24 -43.20 -7.59
N GLN A 12 12.17 -43.95 -7.00
CA GLN A 12 12.26 -44.07 -5.55
C GLN A 12 12.87 -42.78 -4.98
N TRP A 13 12.04 -41.80 -4.64
CA TRP A 13 12.42 -40.78 -3.66
C TRP A 13 12.05 -41.32 -2.26
N TRP A 14 13.03 -41.35 -1.35
CA TRP A 14 13.03 -41.55 0.12
C TRP A 14 11.96 -42.47 0.77
N PRO A 15 12.34 -43.45 1.62
CA PRO A 15 11.43 -44.52 2.03
C PRO A 15 10.49 -44.22 3.23
N THR A 16 10.39 -42.98 3.74
CA THR A 16 9.67 -42.74 5.02
C THR A 16 8.87 -41.45 5.14
N LEU A 17 8.84 -40.57 4.13
CA LEU A 17 7.96 -39.40 4.18
C LEU A 17 6.74 -39.70 3.32
N GLU A 18 5.61 -39.99 3.97
CA GLU A 18 4.31 -40.03 3.29
C GLU A 18 4.19 -38.75 2.46
N ASN A 19 3.93 -38.90 1.16
CA ASN A 19 3.86 -37.76 0.26
C ASN A 19 2.77 -36.80 0.79
N PRO A 20 3.12 -35.57 1.20
CA PRO A 20 2.19 -34.67 1.90
C PRO A 20 1.05 -34.21 0.99
N TRP A 21 1.16 -34.44 -0.32
CA TRP A 21 0.17 -34.13 -1.35
C TRP A 21 -0.65 -35.36 -1.78
N VAL A 22 -0.59 -36.49 -1.04
CA VAL A 22 -1.42 -37.69 -1.32
C VAL A 22 -2.91 -37.38 -1.15
N GLU A 23 -3.26 -36.38 -0.34
CA GLU A 23 -4.64 -35.99 -0.09
C GLU A 23 -5.33 -35.45 -1.35
N ASP A 24 -4.58 -34.72 -2.19
CA ASP A 24 -5.09 -34.13 -3.43
C ASP A 24 -5.41 -35.17 -4.52
N SER A 25 -4.93 -36.41 -4.38
CA SER A 25 -5.16 -37.51 -5.33
C SER A 25 -6.16 -38.56 -4.86
N LEU A 26 -6.67 -38.43 -3.63
CA LEU A 26 -7.67 -39.34 -3.07
C LEU A 26 -9.08 -38.94 -3.50
N THR A 27 -9.94 -39.95 -3.67
CA THR A 27 -11.37 -39.73 -3.88
C THR A 27 -12.04 -39.38 -2.55
N ASP A 28 -13.15 -38.63 -2.56
CA ASP A 28 -13.88 -38.23 -1.34
C ASP A 28 -14.25 -39.44 -0.44
N ASP A 29 -14.56 -40.58 -1.07
CA ASP A 29 -14.85 -41.85 -0.39
C ASP A 29 -13.65 -42.41 0.40
N ASP A 30 -12.42 -42.15 -0.05
CA ASP A 30 -11.20 -42.59 0.62
C ASP A 30 -10.80 -41.64 1.76
N LEU A 31 -11.13 -40.34 1.65
CA LEU A 31 -10.94 -39.37 2.74
C LEU A 31 -11.85 -39.69 3.92
N LEU A 32 -13.10 -40.09 3.67
CA LEU A 32 -14.07 -40.49 4.71
C LEU A 32 -13.68 -41.76 5.46
N LYS A 33 -12.89 -42.66 4.85
CA LYS A 33 -12.36 -43.87 5.52
C LYS A 33 -11.23 -43.57 6.50
N ARG A 34 -10.58 -42.41 6.41
CA ARG A 34 -9.51 -42.04 7.32
C ARG A 34 -10.09 -41.75 8.69
N LYS A 35 -9.43 -42.27 9.73
CA LYS A 35 -9.75 -41.88 11.09
C LYS A 35 -9.37 -40.41 11.27
N PRO A 36 -10.27 -39.54 11.74
CA PRO A 36 -9.90 -38.17 12.04
C PRO A 36 -8.77 -38.19 13.07
N VAL A 37 -7.76 -37.36 12.84
CA VAL A 37 -6.65 -37.17 13.79
C VAL A 37 -7.15 -36.29 14.93
N ASP A 38 -6.90 -36.69 16.16
CA ASP A 38 -7.21 -35.88 17.33
C ASP A 38 -6.36 -34.60 17.32
N TYR A 39 -6.98 -33.45 17.59
CA TYR A 39 -6.29 -32.16 17.64
C TYR A 39 -6.64 -31.40 18.92
N GLU A 40 -5.69 -30.61 19.40
CA GLU A 40 -5.89 -29.70 20.52
C GLU A 40 -5.99 -28.25 20.01
N VAL A 41 -7.03 -27.52 20.42
CA VAL A 41 -7.18 -26.11 20.05
C VAL A 41 -6.58 -25.23 21.14
N ARG A 42 -5.49 -24.52 20.83
CA ARG A 42 -4.86 -23.54 21.72
C ARG A 42 -5.17 -22.13 21.26
N LYS A 43 -5.63 -21.28 22.19
CA LYS A 43 -5.97 -19.86 21.91
C LYS A 43 -4.81 -18.89 22.19
N GLU A 44 -3.83 -19.30 22.99
CA GLU A 44 -2.71 -18.45 23.43
C GLU A 44 -1.83 -17.97 22.26
N GLU A 45 -1.65 -18.82 21.25
CA GLU A 45 -0.82 -18.52 20.07
C GLU A 45 -1.55 -17.65 19.03
N TYR A 46 -2.86 -17.42 19.20
CA TYR A 46 -3.66 -16.64 18.25
C TYR A 46 -3.23 -15.16 18.17
N VAL A 47 -2.53 -14.66 19.19
CA VAL A 47 -1.93 -13.31 19.22
C VAL A 47 -1.03 -13.06 18.00
N TRP A 48 -0.37 -14.09 17.48
CA TRP A 48 0.48 -13.97 16.28
C TRP A 48 -0.35 -13.78 15.01
N VAL A 49 -1.51 -14.42 14.93
CA VAL A 49 -2.46 -14.25 13.81
C VAL A 49 -2.99 -12.82 13.81
N GLU A 50 -3.37 -12.28 14.97
CA GLU A 50 -3.88 -10.91 15.09
C GLU A 50 -2.88 -9.85 14.61
N LYS A 51 -1.57 -10.06 14.82
CA LYS A 51 -0.52 -9.14 14.35
C LYS A 51 -0.39 -9.13 12.83
N ILE A 52 -0.74 -10.22 12.15
CA ILE A 52 -0.68 -10.33 10.68
C ILE A 52 -1.89 -9.62 10.04
N LEU A 53 -2.99 -9.50 10.77
CA LEU A 53 -4.19 -8.86 10.25
C LEU A 53 -3.92 -7.39 9.90
N LYS A 54 -4.40 -6.99 8.72
CA LYS A 54 -4.26 -5.62 8.22
C LYS A 54 -5.07 -4.66 9.09
N LYS A 55 -4.41 -3.60 9.56
CA LYS A 55 -5.09 -2.47 10.21
C LYS A 55 -5.83 -1.65 9.15
N ASN A 56 -7.13 -1.43 9.35
CA ASN A 56 -7.97 -0.65 8.44
C ASN A 56 -7.75 0.87 8.56
N LYS A 57 -7.33 1.32 9.74
CA LYS A 57 -7.10 2.75 10.05
C LYS A 57 -5.61 3.08 9.99
N ILE A 58 -5.30 4.25 9.43
CA ILE A 58 -3.93 4.77 9.40
C ILE A 58 -3.65 5.38 10.77
N PRO A 59 -2.54 5.01 11.44
CA PRO A 59 -2.21 5.56 12.75
C PRO A 59 -1.90 7.06 12.66
N PHE A 60 -2.22 7.78 13.74
CA PHE A 60 -1.77 9.16 13.90
C PHE A 60 -0.36 9.14 14.50
N PRO A 61 0.57 10.00 14.03
CA PRO A 61 1.88 10.13 14.66
C PRO A 61 1.72 10.85 16.00
N GLU A 62 1.93 10.11 17.10
CA GLU A 62 1.94 10.62 18.47
C GLU A 62 3.39 10.95 18.89
N ASP A 63 3.56 11.83 19.88
CA ASP A 63 4.84 12.14 20.56
C ASP A 63 6.03 12.51 19.66
N ILE A 64 5.82 13.50 18.79
CA ILE A 64 6.82 13.92 17.80
C ILE A 64 7.86 14.85 18.43
N VAL A 65 9.07 14.34 18.64
CA VAL A 65 10.23 15.16 19.00
C VAL A 65 10.83 15.76 17.73
N ASN A 66 10.69 17.07 17.56
CA ASN A 66 11.28 17.78 16.42
C ASN A 66 12.79 18.00 16.65
N PRO A 67 13.67 17.76 15.66
CA PRO A 67 13.39 17.32 14.29
C PRO A 67 13.27 15.79 14.14
N THR A 68 12.25 15.34 13.40
CA THR A 68 12.11 13.94 12.99
C THR A 68 13.24 13.55 12.01
N PRO A 69 13.84 12.35 12.07
CA PRO A 69 14.89 11.93 11.13
C PRO A 69 14.43 11.90 9.66
N SER A 70 13.13 11.77 9.40
CA SER A 70 12.54 11.83 8.06
C SER A 70 12.33 13.25 7.53
N GLY A 71 12.59 14.29 8.35
CA GLY A 71 12.26 15.67 8.03
C GLY A 71 10.77 15.99 8.04
N TRP A 72 9.92 15.06 8.49
CA TRP A 72 8.49 15.31 8.62
C TRP A 72 8.20 16.22 9.83
N ILE A 73 7.37 17.25 9.62
CA ILE A 73 7.02 18.26 10.61
C ILE A 73 5.49 18.29 10.79
N PRO A 74 4.99 18.25 12.04
CA PRO A 74 3.56 18.36 12.31
C PRO A 74 3.00 19.73 11.92
N PRO A 75 1.72 19.84 11.55
CA PRO A 75 1.08 21.12 11.29
C PRO A 75 1.03 21.97 12.57
N ASN A 76 1.28 23.27 12.46
CA ASN A 76 1.10 24.20 13.58
C ASN A 76 -0.38 24.64 13.65
N PRO A 77 -1.13 24.27 14.70
CA PRO A 77 -2.55 24.59 14.81
C PRO A 77 -2.81 26.09 15.06
N GLU A 78 -1.85 26.83 15.61
CA GLU A 78 -2.01 28.26 15.88
C GLU A 78 -2.00 29.07 14.59
N LEU A 79 -0.98 28.85 13.76
CA LEU A 79 -0.85 29.50 12.45
C LEU A 79 -2.02 29.20 11.50
N SER A 80 -2.69 28.07 11.69
CA SER A 80 -3.79 27.66 10.80
C SER A 80 -5.08 28.45 11.03
N LYS A 81 -5.23 29.16 12.15
CA LYS A 81 -6.46 29.90 12.50
C LYS A 81 -6.54 31.28 11.83
N ASP A 82 -5.40 31.92 11.63
CA ASP A 82 -5.34 33.34 11.26
C ASP A 82 -5.15 33.57 9.75
N VAL A 83 -5.10 32.50 8.95
CA VAL A 83 -4.80 32.57 7.52
C VAL A 83 -6.08 32.39 6.69
N PRO A 84 -6.29 33.19 5.62
CA PRO A 84 -7.52 33.14 4.80
C PRO A 84 -7.69 31.85 3.97
N TYR A 85 -6.64 31.03 3.89
CA TYR A 85 -6.68 29.71 3.27
C TYR A 85 -5.94 28.71 4.15
N SER A 86 -6.34 27.44 4.05
CA SER A 86 -5.66 26.33 4.72
C SER A 86 -5.50 25.16 3.77
N VAL A 87 -4.41 24.41 3.94
CA VAL A 87 -4.14 23.22 3.11
C VAL A 87 -4.17 22.00 4.02
N ARG A 88 -5.18 21.13 3.83
CA ARG A 88 -5.28 19.90 4.61
C ARG A 88 -4.21 18.90 4.20
N ARG A 89 -3.68 18.16 5.18
CA ARG A 89 -2.77 17.04 4.92
C ARG A 89 -3.53 15.89 4.24
N SER A 90 -2.79 15.09 3.48
CA SER A 90 -3.30 13.83 2.93
C SER A 90 -3.57 12.79 4.02
N LYS A 91 -4.20 11.66 3.67
CA LYS A 91 -4.49 10.56 4.59
C LYS A 91 -3.24 10.01 5.32
N ASN A 92 -2.07 10.16 4.71
CA ASN A 92 -0.77 9.74 5.25
C ASN A 92 -0.05 10.87 6.01
N HIS A 93 -0.75 11.94 6.37
CA HIS A 93 -0.22 13.11 7.09
C HIS A 93 0.85 13.92 6.34
N MET A 94 0.95 13.75 5.02
CA MET A 94 1.88 14.49 4.14
C MET A 94 1.23 15.70 3.47
N LEU A 95 2.04 16.68 3.07
CA LEU A 95 1.60 17.83 2.28
C LEU A 95 1.11 17.38 0.89
N PRO A 96 -0.06 17.85 0.41
CA PRO A 96 -0.65 17.40 -0.85
C PRO A 96 -0.10 18.19 -2.07
N VAL A 97 1.22 18.22 -2.21
CA VAL A 97 1.93 18.89 -3.31
C VAL A 97 2.49 17.83 -4.23
N TYR A 98 2.01 17.79 -5.47
CA TYR A 98 2.36 16.72 -6.42
C TYR A 98 2.93 17.29 -7.70
N TYR A 99 3.97 16.64 -8.21
CA TYR A 99 4.45 16.88 -9.56
C TYR A 99 3.55 16.19 -10.59
N LYS A 100 3.25 16.87 -11.69
CA LYS A 100 2.44 16.36 -12.78
C LYS A 100 2.96 16.81 -14.12
N GLU A 101 3.28 15.85 -14.97
CA GLU A 101 3.56 16.11 -16.38
C GLU A 101 2.27 16.04 -17.19
N LYS A 102 2.08 17.00 -18.09
CA LYS A 102 0.98 16.99 -19.06
C LYS A 102 1.52 17.25 -20.45
N GLN A 103 0.94 16.62 -21.45
CA GLN A 103 1.20 17.00 -22.85
C GLN A 103 0.69 18.43 -23.10
N ARG A 104 1.47 19.23 -23.81
CA ARG A 104 1.03 20.59 -24.21
C ARG A 104 -0.18 20.49 -25.13
N LYS A 105 -1.09 21.47 -25.02
CA LYS A 105 -2.29 21.49 -25.86
C LYS A 105 -1.92 21.91 -27.27
N LEU A 106 -2.61 21.36 -28.28
CA LEU A 106 -2.40 21.70 -29.69
C LEU A 106 -2.50 23.22 -29.96
N LYS A 107 -3.35 23.92 -29.20
CA LYS A 107 -3.54 25.38 -29.26
C LYS A 107 -2.30 26.19 -28.90
N GLU A 108 -1.36 25.62 -28.13
CA GLU A 108 -0.13 26.29 -27.69
C GLU A 108 0.99 26.22 -28.75
N ARG A 109 0.74 25.60 -29.93
CA ARG A 109 1.66 25.44 -31.08
C ARG A 109 3.10 25.03 -30.70
N SER A 110 3.24 24.33 -29.58
CA SER A 110 4.51 23.88 -29.01
C SER A 110 4.42 22.39 -28.77
N HIS A 111 5.34 21.62 -29.35
CA HIS A 111 5.46 20.19 -29.08
C HIS A 111 6.20 19.98 -27.75
N GLY A 112 5.80 18.96 -26.97
CA GLY A 112 6.48 18.55 -25.75
C GLY A 112 5.58 18.46 -24.51
N THR A 113 6.21 18.10 -23.39
CA THR A 113 5.57 17.98 -22.07
C THR A 113 5.69 19.29 -21.28
N ARG A 114 4.70 19.53 -20.42
CA ARG A 114 4.66 20.62 -19.45
C ARG A 114 4.73 20.04 -18.06
N GLN A 115 5.71 20.49 -17.31
CA GLN A 115 5.86 20.20 -15.90
C GLN A 115 4.96 21.12 -15.07
N LEU A 116 4.18 20.56 -14.15
CA LEU A 116 3.25 21.28 -13.30
C LEU A 116 3.39 20.82 -11.86
N THR A 117 3.20 21.75 -10.93
CA THR A 117 3.01 21.44 -9.52
C THR A 117 1.53 21.62 -9.18
N VAL A 118 0.91 20.56 -8.68
CA VAL A 118 -0.51 20.51 -8.34
C VAL A 118 -0.65 20.44 -6.84
N ILE A 119 -1.28 21.45 -6.25
CA ILE A 119 -1.63 21.49 -4.84
C ILE A 119 -3.08 21.05 -4.72
N ARG A 120 -3.37 20.09 -3.82
CA ARG A 120 -4.74 19.59 -3.54
C ARG A 120 -5.17 19.96 -2.13
N HIS A 121 -6.46 19.73 -1.83
CA HIS A 121 -7.03 19.91 -0.49
C HIS A 121 -6.84 21.33 0.09
N VAL A 122 -7.02 22.35 -0.77
CA VAL A 122 -7.00 23.76 -0.36
C VAL A 122 -8.41 24.17 0.01
N ASP A 123 -8.58 24.70 1.21
CA ASP A 123 -9.81 25.29 1.72
C ASP A 123 -9.63 26.80 1.90
N GLY A 124 -10.73 27.55 1.88
CA GLY A 124 -10.73 29.02 2.07
C GLY A 124 -10.57 29.80 0.76
N ASP A 125 -10.19 31.07 0.87
CA ASP A 125 -10.06 31.95 -0.29
C ASP A 125 -8.71 31.73 -0.99
N ILE A 126 -8.78 31.03 -2.13
CA ILE A 126 -7.63 30.68 -2.94
C ILE A 126 -7.04 31.94 -3.60
N HIS A 127 -7.85 32.96 -3.94
CA HIS A 127 -7.37 34.11 -4.72
C HIS A 127 -6.32 34.94 -3.96
N VAL A 128 -6.43 35.01 -2.63
CA VAL A 128 -5.43 35.67 -1.78
C VAL A 128 -4.06 34.98 -1.88
N SER A 129 -4.02 33.64 -1.93
CA SER A 129 -2.78 32.87 -2.08
C SER A 129 -2.07 33.14 -3.42
N TRP A 130 -2.81 33.33 -4.51
CA TRP A 130 -2.21 33.64 -5.82
C TRP A 130 -1.57 35.03 -5.87
N ILE A 131 -2.10 35.98 -5.10
CA ILE A 131 -1.61 37.37 -5.06
C ILE A 131 -0.32 37.45 -4.22
N THR A 132 -0.24 36.74 -3.10
CA THR A 132 0.93 36.76 -2.22
C THR A 132 2.15 36.05 -2.80
N HIS A 133 1.98 34.95 -3.55
CA HIS A 133 3.10 34.21 -4.14
C HIS A 133 3.65 34.79 -5.46
N LYS A 134 2.94 35.71 -6.13
CA LYS A 134 3.49 36.44 -7.30
C LYS A 134 4.70 37.32 -6.94
N VAL A 135 4.85 37.68 -5.66
CA VAL A 135 5.99 38.48 -5.15
C VAL A 135 7.29 37.65 -5.09
N PHE A 136 7.23 36.32 -5.09
CA PHE A 136 8.42 35.45 -4.95
C PHE A 136 9.04 34.98 -6.28
N ALA A 137 8.44 35.29 -7.42
CA ALA A 137 8.94 34.86 -8.74
C ALA A 137 9.72 35.95 -9.52
N THR A 138 10.00 37.09 -8.90
CA THR A 138 10.83 38.17 -9.49
C THR A 138 11.95 38.54 -8.53
N ARG A 139 13.01 37.73 -8.51
CA ARG A 139 14.39 38.11 -8.18
C ARG A 139 15.33 36.94 -8.50
N GLN A 140 15.76 36.91 -9.77
CA GLN A 140 17.12 36.57 -10.16
C GLN A 140 17.62 37.68 -11.06
#